data_AF-A0AAF0M143-F1
#
_entry.id   AF-A0AAF0M143-F1
#
_cell.length_a   1.000
_cell.length_b   1.000
_cell.length_c   1.000
_cell.angle_alpha   90.00
_cell.angle_beta   90.00
_cell.angle_gamma   90.00
#
_symmetry.space_group_name_H-M   'P 1'
#
loop_
_entity.id
_entity.type
_entity.pdbx_description
1 polymer ?
#
loop_
_entity_poly.entity_id
_entity_poly.type
_entity_poly.pdbx_seq_one_letter_code
_entity_poly.pdbx_strand_id
1 'polypeptide(L)'
;MDEDIAWSPPERDNGIGWIVLSGLLLPVGWIVWLFLAFDAALRSEATRPSLAAQTVGDAIITFICAGTPLAGAVLLLLRRRRDRSVTLVGPVACLVFAILGVGTVGTATAVLAVEWVDDVHRRAQPLTALETKRTPAQAEQELSAVGGRVVRALGADISEGEANPYTRACALSNLQRGTAYTWQWDDAPEPDDEAQPDADAPARRLSTAEVDRRTATAQDVLRNAGMRKVDLWGSAVRLVGDGWLSESTISVAEGSSLVTVETTCLAGGPGDG
;
A
#
# COMPACT_ATOMS: atom_id res chain seq x y z
N MET A 1 63.45 -39.51 -40.65
CA MET A 1 62.01 -39.24 -40.46
C MET A 1 61.94 -38.44 -39.19
N ASP A 2 62.14 -37.13 -39.33
CA ASP A 2 61.96 -36.18 -38.24
C ASP A 2 60.46 -35.88 -38.15
N GLU A 3 59.86 -36.16 -37.00
CA GLU A 3 58.50 -35.72 -36.70
C GLU A 3 58.56 -34.26 -36.29
N ASP A 4 58.03 -33.38 -37.15
CA ASP A 4 57.69 -32.00 -36.81
C ASP A 4 56.67 -32.00 -35.66
N ILE A 5 57.16 -31.91 -34.41
CA ILE A 5 56.33 -31.58 -33.26
C ILE A 5 55.91 -30.13 -33.44
N ALA A 6 54.77 -29.93 -34.09
CA ALA A 6 54.12 -28.63 -34.19
C ALA A 6 53.92 -28.07 -32.78
N TRP A 7 54.74 -27.09 -32.42
CA TRP A 7 54.60 -26.32 -31.20
C TRP A 7 53.29 -25.53 -31.29
N SER A 8 52.25 -26.01 -30.62
CA SER A 8 51.04 -25.25 -30.39
C SER A 8 51.33 -24.24 -29.26
N PRO A 9 51.19 -22.92 -29.49
CA PRO A 9 51.35 -21.95 -28.41
C PRO A 9 50.37 -22.29 -27.28
N PRO A 10 50.78 -22.20 -26.01
CA PRO A 10 49.88 -22.44 -24.89
C PRO A 10 48.69 -21.48 -25.01
N GLU A 11 47.49 -22.04 -25.16
CA GLU A 11 46.25 -21.28 -25.14
C GLU A 11 46.20 -20.53 -23.81
N ARG A 12 46.40 -19.21 -23.87
CA ARG A 12 46.19 -18.36 -22.70
C ARG A 12 44.70 -18.33 -22.42
N ASP A 13 44.26 -19.12 -21.44
CA ASP A 13 42.91 -19.07 -20.90
C ASP A 13 42.75 -17.74 -20.16
N ASN A 14 42.33 -16.71 -20.90
CA ASN A 14 42.27 -15.32 -20.46
C ASN A 14 41.07 -15.04 -19.53
N GLY A 15 40.29 -16.06 -19.16
CA GLY A 15 39.06 -15.88 -18.39
C GLY A 15 37.96 -15.13 -19.14
N ILE A 16 38.10 -14.94 -20.45
CA ILE A 16 37.15 -14.19 -21.31
C ILE A 16 35.74 -14.78 -21.19
N GLY A 17 35.60 -16.10 -21.10
CA GLY A 17 34.30 -16.76 -20.90
C GLY A 17 33.58 -16.29 -19.63
N TRP A 18 34.29 -16.10 -18.52
CA TRP A 18 33.72 -15.57 -17.28
C TRP A 18 33.33 -14.10 -17.38
N ILE A 19 34.09 -13.31 -18.13
CA ILE A 19 33.80 -11.90 -18.37
C ILE A 19 32.53 -11.77 -19.23
N VAL A 20 32.43 -12.53 -20.32
CA VAL A 20 31.26 -12.53 -21.21
C VAL A 20 30.02 -13.02 -20.46
N LEU A 21 30.14 -14.11 -19.70
CA LEU A 21 29.06 -14.64 -18.90
C LEU A 21 28.58 -13.63 -17.85
N SER A 22 29.50 -13.01 -17.10
CA SER A 22 29.17 -11.98 -16.09
C SER A 22 28.57 -10.72 -16.72
N GLY A 23 29.11 -10.30 -17.87
CA GLY A 23 28.62 -9.15 -18.63
C GLY A 23 27.24 -9.35 -19.25
N LEU A 24 26.83 -10.60 -19.52
CA LEU A 24 25.49 -10.95 -19.99
C LEU A 24 24.50 -11.16 -18.82
N LEU A 25 24.97 -11.75 -17.72
CA LEU A 25 24.14 -12.04 -16.54
C LEU A 25 23.61 -10.77 -15.86
N LEU A 26 24.43 -9.72 -15.79
CA LEU A 26 24.01 -8.45 -15.21
C LEU A 26 22.83 -7.79 -15.93
N PRO A 27 22.86 -7.55 -17.25
CA PRO A 27 21.72 -6.95 -17.95
C PRO A 27 20.51 -7.88 -18.00
N VAL A 28 20.71 -9.21 -18.13
CA VAL A 28 19.59 -10.17 -18.10
C VAL A 28 18.94 -10.18 -16.71
N GLY A 29 19.72 -10.26 -15.64
CA GLY A 29 19.22 -10.20 -14.27
C GLY A 29 18.52 -8.89 -13.95
N TRP A 30 19.05 -7.78 -14.47
CA TRP A 30 18.40 -6.47 -14.38
C TRP A 30 17.04 -6.44 -15.09
N ILE A 31 16.95 -6.97 -16.30
CA ILE A 31 15.70 -7.03 -17.08
C ILE A 31 14.67 -7.89 -16.36
N VAL A 32 15.08 -9.05 -15.82
CA VAL A 32 14.19 -9.94 -15.06
C VAL A 32 13.70 -9.25 -13.78
N TRP A 33 14.60 -8.56 -13.05
CA TRP A 33 14.24 -7.79 -11.86
C TRP A 33 13.23 -6.69 -12.19
N LEU A 34 13.47 -5.91 -13.25
CA LEU A 34 12.51 -4.89 -13.70
C LEU A 34 11.16 -5.51 -14.04
N PHE A 35 11.13 -6.66 -14.72
CA PHE A 35 9.87 -7.34 -15.05
C PHE A 35 9.09 -7.74 -13.81
N LEU A 36 9.74 -8.26 -12.77
CA LEU A 36 9.09 -8.62 -11.50
C LEU A 36 8.60 -7.39 -10.74
N ALA A 37 9.39 -6.31 -10.71
CA ALA A 37 8.98 -5.05 -10.10
C ALA A 37 7.77 -4.43 -10.83
N PHE A 38 7.75 -4.49 -12.16
CA PHE A 38 6.65 -3.97 -12.98
C PHE A 38 5.37 -4.80 -12.86
N ASP A 39 5.49 -6.13 -12.84
CA ASP A 39 4.34 -7.04 -12.67
C ASP A 39 3.71 -6.86 -11.28
N ALA A 40 4.50 -6.61 -10.24
CA ALA A 40 3.98 -6.29 -8.91
C ALA A 40 3.27 -4.92 -8.85
N ALA A 41 3.76 -3.93 -9.60
CA ALA A 41 3.18 -2.59 -9.64
C ALA A 41 1.86 -2.52 -10.44
N LEU A 42 1.72 -3.36 -11.48
CA LEU A 42 0.56 -3.34 -12.38
C LEU A 42 -0.63 -4.19 -11.90
N ARG A 43 -0.46 -5.06 -10.89
CA ARG A 43 -1.55 -5.90 -10.38
C ARG A 43 -2.39 -5.17 -9.34
N SER A 44 -3.71 -5.32 -9.46
CA SER A 44 -4.69 -4.84 -8.48
C SER A 44 -4.46 -5.48 -7.11
N GLU A 45 -4.85 -4.78 -6.05
CA GLU A 45 -4.59 -5.17 -4.65
C GLU A 45 -5.06 -6.58 -4.30
N ALA A 46 -6.08 -7.10 -4.98
CA ALA A 46 -6.61 -8.44 -4.78
C ALA A 46 -5.72 -9.58 -5.31
N THR A 47 -4.72 -9.30 -6.16
CA THR A 47 -3.89 -10.32 -6.83
C THR A 47 -2.39 -10.02 -6.78
N ARG A 48 -1.97 -9.06 -5.96
CA ARG A 48 -0.55 -8.82 -5.71
C ARG A 48 0.07 -10.09 -5.11
N PRO A 49 1.20 -10.59 -5.66
CA PRO A 49 1.95 -11.66 -5.01
C PRO A 49 2.32 -11.22 -3.60
N SER A 50 2.35 -12.16 -2.65
CA SER A 50 2.77 -11.82 -1.29
C SER A 50 4.16 -11.17 -1.32
N LEU A 51 4.37 -10.13 -0.52
CA LEU A 51 5.68 -9.48 -0.34
C LEU A 51 6.79 -10.52 -0.07
N ALA A 52 6.44 -11.66 0.53
CA ALA A 52 7.32 -12.81 0.73
C ALA A 52 7.77 -13.47 -0.59
N ALA A 53 6.88 -13.66 -1.56
CA ALA A 53 7.23 -14.23 -2.87
C ALA A 53 8.12 -13.27 -3.68
N GLN A 54 7.88 -11.97 -3.58
CA GLN A 54 8.67 -10.95 -4.27
C GLN A 54 10.08 -10.81 -3.67
N THR A 55 10.20 -10.77 -2.34
CA THR A 55 11.51 -10.75 -1.65
C THR A 55 12.34 -12.00 -1.91
N VAL A 56 11.72 -13.19 -1.93
CA VAL A 56 12.41 -14.45 -2.27
C VAL A 56 12.91 -14.43 -3.73
N GLY A 57 12.09 -13.94 -4.68
CA GLY A 57 12.48 -13.79 -6.08
C GLY A 57 13.68 -12.86 -6.26
N ASP A 58 13.62 -11.69 -5.63
CA ASP A 58 14.69 -10.68 -5.69
C ASP A 58 15.99 -11.15 -5.01
N ALA A 59 15.89 -11.89 -3.91
CA ALA A 59 17.04 -12.50 -3.25
C ALA A 59 17.74 -13.53 -4.14
N ILE A 60 16.97 -14.37 -4.85
CA ILE A 60 17.52 -15.35 -5.79
C ILE A 60 18.24 -14.65 -6.96
N ILE A 61 17.64 -13.61 -7.54
CA ILE A 61 18.25 -12.85 -8.64
C ILE A 61 19.55 -12.19 -8.18
N THR A 62 19.53 -11.55 -7.01
CA THR A 62 20.73 -10.94 -6.41
C THR A 62 21.84 -11.97 -6.20
N PHE A 63 21.49 -13.14 -5.67
CA PHE A 63 22.45 -14.22 -5.45
C PHE A 63 23.05 -14.72 -6.77
N ILE A 64 22.26 -14.86 -7.82
CA ILE A 64 22.75 -15.29 -9.14
C ILE A 64 23.64 -14.22 -9.77
N CYS A 65 23.21 -12.95 -9.75
CA CYS A 65 23.91 -11.84 -10.39
C CYS A 65 25.21 -11.46 -9.69
N ALA A 66 25.28 -11.56 -8.36
CA ALA A 66 26.50 -11.26 -7.60
C ALA A 66 27.35 -12.50 -7.32
N GLY A 67 26.71 -13.65 -7.06
CA GLY A 67 27.39 -14.89 -6.70
C GLY A 67 28.16 -15.52 -7.86
N THR A 68 27.61 -15.47 -9.08
CA THR A 68 28.29 -16.00 -10.28
C THR A 68 29.60 -15.28 -10.60
N PRO A 69 29.66 -13.94 -10.69
CA PRO A 69 30.92 -13.24 -10.90
C PRO A 69 31.88 -13.41 -9.73
N LEU A 70 31.39 -13.47 -8.48
CA LEU A 70 32.25 -13.66 -7.31
C LEU A 70 32.90 -15.06 -7.30
N ALA A 71 32.15 -16.11 -7.66
CA ALA A 71 32.68 -17.46 -7.87
C ALA A 71 33.72 -17.48 -9.00
N GLY A 72 33.45 -16.78 -10.11
CA GLY A 72 34.39 -16.61 -11.23
C GLY A 72 35.70 -15.94 -10.78
N ALA A 73 35.62 -14.86 -9.99
CA ALA A 73 36.79 -14.19 -9.44
C ALA A 73 37.62 -15.11 -8.53
N VAL A 74 36.98 -15.85 -7.62
CA VAL A 74 37.65 -16.80 -6.71
C VAL A 74 38.34 -17.91 -7.51
N LEU A 75 37.66 -18.52 -8.48
CA LEU A 75 38.24 -19.58 -9.30
C LEU A 75 39.43 -19.09 -10.14
N LEU A 76 39.33 -17.89 -10.74
CA LEU A 76 40.42 -17.29 -11.50
C LEU A 76 41.62 -16.92 -10.61
N LEU A 77 41.38 -16.44 -9.38
CA LEU A 77 42.44 -16.17 -8.40
C LEU A 77 43.10 -17.46 -7.91
N LEU A 78 42.33 -18.53 -7.67
CA LEU A 78 42.87 -19.85 -7.30
C LEU A 78 43.71 -20.45 -8.44
N ARG A 79 43.26 -20.34 -9.69
CA ARG A 79 44.03 -20.75 -10.87
C ARG A 79 45.32 -19.94 -11.00
N ARG A 80 45.24 -18.61 -10.80
CA ARG A 80 46.43 -17.74 -10.82
C ARG A 80 47.44 -18.07 -9.72
N ARG A 81 46.97 -18.51 -8.55
CA ARG A 81 47.84 -18.96 -7.46
C ARG A 81 48.65 -20.20 -7.86
N ARG A 82 48.11 -21.03 -8.76
CA ARG A 82 48.74 -22.24 -9.30
C ARG A 82 49.60 -21.93 -10.53
N ASP A 83 49.14 -21.06 -11.42
CA ASP A 83 49.83 -20.63 -12.64
C ASP A 83 49.89 -19.10 -12.76
N ARG A 84 51.09 -18.53 -12.62
CA ARG A 84 51.32 -17.07 -12.69
C ARG A 84 51.07 -16.44 -14.07
N SER A 85 50.84 -17.26 -15.10
CA SER A 85 50.55 -16.83 -16.47
C SER A 85 49.14 -16.25 -16.66
N VAL A 86 48.24 -16.44 -15.69
CA VAL A 86 46.87 -15.91 -15.73
C VAL A 86 46.86 -14.40 -15.42
N THR A 87 46.24 -13.63 -16.31
CA THR A 87 46.15 -12.17 -16.21
C THR A 87 45.14 -11.73 -15.13
N LEU A 88 45.45 -10.62 -14.45
CA LEU A 88 44.63 -10.08 -13.35
C LEU A 88 43.30 -9.46 -13.83
N VAL A 89 43.14 -9.27 -15.14
CA VAL A 89 42.01 -8.56 -15.75
C VAL A 89 40.69 -9.31 -15.50
N GLY A 90 40.69 -10.64 -15.61
CA GLY A 90 39.49 -11.46 -15.38
C GLY A 90 38.92 -11.34 -13.95
N PRO A 91 39.71 -11.61 -12.89
CA PRO A 91 39.26 -11.42 -11.51
C PRO A 91 38.77 -10.01 -11.20
N VAL A 92 39.45 -8.97 -11.71
CA VAL A 92 39.08 -7.57 -11.46
C VAL A 92 37.74 -7.25 -12.13
N ALA A 93 37.55 -7.65 -13.39
CA ALA A 93 36.28 -7.46 -14.09
C ALA A 93 35.12 -8.18 -13.37
N CYS A 94 35.33 -9.42 -12.94
CA CYS A 94 34.35 -10.16 -12.15
C CYS A 94 34.02 -9.48 -10.81
N LEU A 95 35.01 -8.95 -10.09
CA LEU A 95 34.76 -8.19 -8.85
C LEU A 95 33.95 -6.92 -9.09
N VAL A 96 34.24 -6.18 -10.17
CA VAL A 96 33.47 -4.99 -10.55
C VAL A 96 32.01 -5.37 -10.82
N PHE A 97 31.76 -6.46 -11.56
CA PHE A 97 30.40 -6.94 -11.81
C PHE A 97 29.69 -7.41 -10.54
N ALA A 98 30.39 -8.06 -9.60
CA ALA A 98 29.81 -8.43 -8.32
C ALA A 98 29.43 -7.19 -7.49
N ILE A 99 30.29 -6.17 -7.45
CA ILE A 99 30.01 -4.90 -6.75
C ILE A 99 28.80 -4.19 -7.38
N LEU A 100 28.74 -4.14 -8.71
CA LEU A 100 27.60 -3.56 -9.42
C LEU A 100 26.31 -4.32 -9.12
N GLY A 101 26.32 -5.66 -9.18
CA GLY A 101 25.15 -6.49 -8.87
C GLY A 101 24.64 -6.32 -7.44
N VAL A 102 25.55 -6.28 -6.45
CA VAL A 102 25.19 -6.00 -5.04
C VAL A 102 24.67 -4.58 -4.87
N GLY A 103 25.34 -3.60 -5.48
CA GLY A 103 24.99 -2.18 -5.34
C GLY A 103 23.63 -1.84 -5.95
N THR A 104 23.27 -2.48 -7.07
CA THR A 104 22.05 -2.12 -7.80
C THR A 104 20.87 -3.00 -7.45
N VAL A 105 21.04 -4.33 -7.41
CA VAL A 105 19.94 -5.26 -7.10
C VAL A 105 19.86 -5.50 -5.60
N GLY A 106 21.00 -5.67 -4.94
CA GLY A 106 21.04 -5.98 -3.50
C GLY A 106 20.50 -4.86 -2.61
N THR A 107 20.67 -3.59 -2.98
CA THR A 107 20.09 -2.45 -2.23
C THR A 107 18.57 -2.44 -2.32
N ALA A 108 18.00 -2.68 -3.52
CA ALA A 108 16.57 -2.77 -3.71
C ALA A 108 15.97 -3.96 -2.93
N THR A 109 16.63 -5.13 -2.96
CA THR A 109 16.21 -6.29 -2.16
C THR A 109 16.25 -6.01 -0.65
N ALA A 110 17.25 -5.26 -0.17
CA ALA A 110 17.35 -4.90 1.24
C ALA A 110 16.20 -3.99 1.70
N VAL A 111 15.78 -3.03 0.87
CA VAL A 111 14.60 -2.19 1.16
C VAL A 111 13.34 -3.03 1.25
N LEU A 112 13.10 -3.91 0.27
CA LEU A 112 11.94 -4.81 0.27
C LEU A 112 11.96 -5.78 1.46
N ALA A 113 13.14 -6.23 1.88
CA ALA A 113 13.28 -7.09 3.05
C ALA A 113 12.88 -6.38 4.35
N VAL A 114 13.23 -5.10 4.51
CA VAL A 114 12.81 -4.29 5.67
C VAL A 114 11.29 -4.14 5.69
N GLU A 115 10.69 -3.79 4.55
CA GLU A 115 9.23 -3.65 4.43
C GLU A 115 8.50 -4.98 4.71
N TRP A 116 9.06 -6.10 4.26
CA TRP A 116 8.54 -7.43 4.56
C TRP A 116 8.62 -7.77 6.05
N VAL A 117 9.75 -7.47 6.71
CA VAL A 117 9.88 -7.67 8.16
C VAL A 117 8.83 -6.86 8.91
N ASP A 118 8.61 -5.60 8.52
CA ASP A 118 7.58 -4.75 9.12
C ASP A 118 6.15 -5.27 8.85
N ASP A 119 5.89 -5.83 7.66
CA ASP A 119 4.62 -6.50 7.32
C ASP A 119 4.38 -7.73 8.19
N VAL A 120 5.37 -8.62 8.29
CA VAL A 120 5.30 -9.83 9.14
C VAL A 120 5.13 -9.46 10.60
N HIS A 121 5.88 -8.46 11.07
CA HIS A 121 5.78 -7.98 12.43
C HIS A 121 4.37 -7.45 12.72
N ARG A 122 3.81 -6.62 11.83
CA ARG A 122 2.43 -6.12 11.95
C ARG A 122 1.41 -7.25 11.94
N ARG A 123 1.51 -8.23 11.03
CA ARG A 123 0.61 -9.39 11.01
C ARG A 123 0.66 -10.25 12.26
N ALA A 124 1.82 -10.31 12.92
CA ALA A 124 2.00 -11.01 14.17
C ALA A 124 1.44 -10.24 15.38
N GLN A 125 1.15 -8.94 15.25
CA GLN A 125 0.53 -8.17 16.32
C GLN A 125 -0.91 -8.65 16.56
N PRO A 126 -1.34 -8.75 17.83
CA PRO A 126 -2.73 -8.99 18.15
C PRO A 126 -3.58 -7.79 17.72
N LEU A 127 -4.86 -8.03 17.47
CA LEU A 127 -5.83 -6.96 17.22
C LEU A 127 -5.89 -6.02 18.43
N THR A 128 -6.05 -4.73 18.14
CA THR A 128 -6.19 -3.72 19.16
C THR A 128 -7.50 -3.85 19.90
N ALA A 129 -7.55 -3.29 21.11
CA ALA A 129 -8.78 -3.24 21.90
C ALA A 129 -9.89 -2.47 21.18
N LEU A 130 -9.58 -1.47 20.35
CA LEU A 130 -10.57 -0.70 19.58
C LEU A 130 -11.22 -1.56 18.49
N GLU A 131 -10.43 -2.33 17.76
CA GLU A 131 -10.89 -3.19 16.66
C GLU A 131 -11.79 -4.34 17.13
N THR A 132 -11.62 -4.78 18.38
CA THR A 132 -12.34 -5.94 18.95
C THR A 132 -13.42 -5.56 19.97
N LYS A 133 -13.54 -4.27 20.31
CA LYS A 133 -14.46 -3.81 21.37
C LYS A 133 -15.93 -4.08 21.07
N ARG A 134 -16.29 -4.11 19.78
CA ARG A 134 -17.68 -4.14 19.31
C ARG A 134 -17.89 -5.29 18.33
N THR A 135 -19.05 -5.91 18.43
CA THR A 135 -19.54 -6.82 17.40
C THR A 135 -20.14 -6.03 16.22
N PRO A 136 -20.26 -6.64 15.02
CA PRO A 136 -20.96 -6.04 13.88
C PRO A 136 -22.33 -5.44 14.24
N ALA A 137 -23.19 -6.21 14.91
CA ALA A 137 -24.52 -5.75 15.29
C ALA A 137 -24.49 -4.57 16.29
N GLN A 138 -23.52 -4.56 17.21
CA GLN A 138 -23.34 -3.43 18.13
C GLN A 138 -22.85 -2.18 17.40
N ALA A 139 -21.94 -2.34 16.44
CA ALA A 139 -21.42 -1.22 15.65
C ALA A 139 -22.55 -0.57 14.84
N GLU A 140 -23.36 -1.36 14.13
CA GLU A 140 -24.51 -0.86 13.36
C GLU A 140 -25.55 -0.16 14.25
N GLN A 141 -25.88 -0.76 15.40
CA GLN A 141 -26.85 -0.21 16.34
C GLN A 141 -26.34 1.09 16.98
N GLU A 142 -25.10 1.13 17.44
CA GLU A 142 -24.52 2.34 18.04
C GLU A 142 -24.33 3.45 16.99
N LEU A 143 -23.91 3.09 15.77
CA LEU A 143 -23.70 4.04 14.68
C LEU A 143 -25.02 4.69 14.25
N SER A 144 -26.08 3.91 14.05
CA SER A 144 -27.42 4.44 13.77
C SER A 144 -27.96 5.29 14.93
N ALA A 145 -27.69 4.90 16.19
CA ALA A 145 -28.07 5.70 17.35
C ALA A 145 -27.31 7.04 17.43
N VAL A 146 -26.02 7.07 17.06
CA VAL A 146 -25.24 8.32 16.95
C VAL A 146 -25.79 9.16 15.81
N GLY A 147 -25.92 8.59 14.61
CA GLY A 147 -26.45 9.26 13.42
C GLY A 147 -27.80 9.92 13.67
N GLY A 148 -28.75 9.18 14.24
CA GLY A 148 -30.07 9.73 14.57
C GLY A 148 -30.05 10.82 15.65
N ARG A 149 -29.05 10.86 16.54
CA ARG A 149 -28.87 12.00 17.46
C ARG A 149 -28.30 13.22 16.76
N VAL A 150 -27.40 13.03 15.80
CA VAL A 150 -26.81 14.12 14.99
C VAL A 150 -27.90 14.77 14.14
N VAL A 151 -28.72 13.97 13.45
CA VAL A 151 -29.85 14.49 12.63
C VAL A 151 -30.85 15.27 13.48
N ARG A 152 -31.27 14.72 14.63
CA ARG A 152 -32.14 15.45 15.57
C ARG A 152 -31.50 16.74 16.10
N ALA A 153 -30.18 16.76 16.29
CA ALA A 153 -29.45 17.95 16.73
C ALA A 153 -29.33 19.01 15.62
N LEU A 154 -29.42 18.63 14.34
CA LEU A 154 -29.56 19.55 13.21
C LEU A 154 -30.97 20.16 13.12
N GLY A 155 -31.94 19.63 13.89
CA GLY A 155 -33.34 20.05 13.83
C GLY A 155 -34.15 19.37 12.73
N ALA A 156 -33.59 18.35 12.07
CA ALA A 156 -34.28 17.54 11.07
C ALA A 156 -34.91 16.29 11.71
N ASP A 157 -35.98 15.78 11.09
CA ASP A 157 -36.51 14.46 11.41
C ASP A 157 -35.84 13.39 10.54
N ILE A 158 -35.41 12.30 11.16
CA ILE A 158 -34.77 11.18 10.45
C ILE A 158 -35.70 10.56 9.41
N SER A 159 -37.02 10.64 9.62
CA SER A 159 -38.06 10.10 8.73
C SER A 159 -38.36 10.98 7.52
N GLU A 160 -37.87 12.22 7.52
CA GLU A 160 -37.99 13.14 6.37
C GLU A 160 -36.87 12.94 5.34
N GLY A 161 -35.87 12.12 5.65
CA GLY A 161 -34.77 11.76 4.76
C GLY A 161 -34.55 10.25 4.67
N GLU A 162 -33.52 9.86 3.92
CA GLU A 162 -33.16 8.47 3.70
C GLU A 162 -31.90 8.12 4.51
N ALA A 163 -31.99 7.11 5.38
CA ALA A 163 -30.87 6.63 6.18
C ALA A 163 -30.28 5.35 5.58
N ASN A 164 -29.09 5.46 4.99
CA ASN A 164 -28.41 4.40 4.27
C ASN A 164 -27.17 3.91 5.03
N PRO A 165 -27.25 2.75 5.71
CA PRO A 165 -26.08 2.07 6.23
C PRO A 165 -25.39 1.28 5.11
N TYR A 166 -24.05 1.34 5.05
CA TYR A 166 -23.25 0.51 4.17
C TYR A 166 -21.92 0.12 4.80
N THR A 167 -21.27 -0.90 4.24
CA THR A 167 -20.03 -1.47 4.78
C THR A 167 -18.93 -1.50 3.73
N ARG A 168 -17.69 -1.27 4.17
CA ARG A 168 -16.50 -1.35 3.32
C ARG A 168 -15.45 -2.23 3.95
N ALA A 169 -14.79 -3.05 3.13
CA ALA A 169 -13.61 -3.76 3.57
C ALA A 169 -12.48 -2.79 3.89
N CYS A 170 -11.79 -3.03 5.01
CA CYS A 170 -10.65 -2.23 5.44
C CYS A 170 -9.55 -3.11 6.01
N ALA A 171 -8.32 -2.57 6.08
CA ALA A 171 -7.21 -3.24 6.75
C ALA A 171 -7.19 -2.87 8.23
N LEU A 172 -7.13 -3.89 9.10
CA LEU A 172 -6.87 -3.74 10.52
C LEU A 172 -5.39 -3.40 10.76
N SER A 173 -5.05 -3.04 11.99
CA SER A 173 -3.69 -2.73 12.46
C SER A 173 -2.68 -3.84 12.19
N ASN A 174 -3.14 -5.10 12.20
CA ASN A 174 -2.35 -6.28 11.86
C ASN A 174 -2.53 -6.75 10.41
N LEU A 175 -3.09 -5.88 9.55
CA LEU A 175 -3.30 -6.10 8.12
C LEU A 175 -4.26 -7.25 7.79
N GLN A 176 -4.95 -7.79 8.79
CA GLN A 176 -6.10 -8.66 8.55
C GLN A 176 -7.27 -7.84 8.00
N ARG A 177 -8.19 -8.51 7.33
CA ARG A 177 -9.39 -7.87 6.80
C ARG A 177 -10.37 -7.57 7.93
N GLY A 178 -10.81 -6.32 8.02
CA GLY A 178 -11.90 -5.86 8.86
C GLY A 178 -13.00 -5.21 8.04
N THR A 179 -13.98 -4.65 8.74
CA THR A 179 -15.11 -3.92 8.15
C THR A 179 -15.23 -2.55 8.79
N ALA A 180 -15.33 -1.51 7.96
CA ALA A 180 -15.73 -0.18 8.37
C ALA A 180 -17.23 -0.02 8.07
N TYR A 181 -17.96 0.52 9.04
CA TYR A 181 -19.39 0.76 8.95
C TYR A 181 -19.60 2.25 8.73
N THR A 182 -20.37 2.59 7.71
CA THR A 182 -20.78 3.96 7.44
C THR A 182 -22.28 4.06 7.53
N TRP A 183 -22.75 5.12 8.17
CA TRP A 183 -24.13 5.50 8.22
C TRP A 183 -24.27 6.88 7.59
N GLN A 184 -25.11 6.96 6.57
CA GLN A 184 -25.39 8.18 5.82
C GLN A 184 -26.86 8.54 5.96
N TRP A 185 -27.16 9.83 6.06
CA TRP A 185 -28.51 10.36 5.99
C TRP A 185 -28.56 11.60 5.12
N ASP A 186 -29.57 11.67 4.25
CA ASP A 186 -29.82 12.77 3.33
C ASP A 186 -31.32 13.12 3.31
N ASP A 187 -31.68 14.40 3.44
CA ASP A 187 -33.06 14.91 3.33
C ASP A 187 -33.48 15.27 1.90
N ALA A 188 -32.55 15.20 0.95
CA ALA A 188 -32.79 15.39 -0.48
C ALA A 188 -32.18 14.20 -1.26
N PRO A 189 -32.79 13.00 -1.17
CA PRO A 189 -32.28 11.84 -1.88
C PRO A 189 -32.10 12.16 -3.38
N GLU A 190 -31.00 11.68 -3.93
CA GLU A 190 -30.62 11.87 -5.34
C GLU A 190 -31.82 11.48 -6.23
N PRO A 191 -32.26 12.34 -7.16
CA PRO A 191 -33.36 11.97 -8.04
C PRO A 191 -32.93 10.75 -8.86
N ASP A 192 -33.75 9.68 -8.82
CA ASP A 192 -33.59 8.47 -9.65
C ASP A 192 -33.14 8.85 -11.06
N ASP A 193 -32.09 8.16 -11.53
CA ASP A 193 -31.38 8.33 -12.80
C ASP A 193 -32.31 8.61 -14.01
N GLU A 194 -32.73 9.86 -14.23
CA GLU A 194 -33.22 10.35 -15.53
C GLU A 194 -33.38 11.89 -15.65
N ALA A 195 -33.01 12.67 -14.63
CA ALA A 195 -32.92 14.12 -14.76
C ALA A 195 -31.48 14.55 -14.47
N GLN A 196 -30.66 14.63 -15.50
CA GLN A 196 -29.33 15.24 -15.39
C GLN A 196 -29.52 16.71 -15.02
N PRO A 197 -29.32 17.11 -13.75
CA PRO A 197 -29.43 18.51 -13.38
C PRO A 197 -28.16 19.17 -13.94
N ASP A 198 -28.30 20.35 -14.51
CA ASP A 198 -27.17 21.17 -14.94
C ASP A 198 -26.05 21.08 -13.89
N ALA A 199 -24.86 20.64 -14.31
CA ALA A 199 -23.66 20.53 -13.49
C ALA A 199 -23.18 21.89 -12.91
N ASP A 200 -23.97 22.94 -13.11
CA ASP A 200 -23.75 24.33 -12.76
C ASP A 200 -24.92 24.95 -11.98
N ALA A 201 -25.89 24.19 -11.46
CA ALA A 201 -26.84 24.76 -10.49
C ALA A 201 -26.10 24.93 -9.15
N PRO A 202 -25.72 26.15 -8.72
CA PRO A 202 -25.13 26.30 -7.40
C PRO A 202 -26.23 25.99 -6.40
N ALA A 203 -26.18 24.83 -5.76
CA ALA A 203 -26.76 24.67 -4.43
C ALA A 203 -26.29 25.91 -3.66
N ARG A 204 -27.20 26.84 -3.38
CA ARG A 204 -26.84 28.17 -2.87
C ARG A 204 -26.05 27.96 -1.59
N ARG A 205 -24.74 28.16 -1.71
CA ARG A 205 -23.79 27.82 -0.65
C ARG A 205 -24.06 28.76 0.51
N LEU A 206 -24.46 28.19 1.64
CA LEU A 206 -24.54 28.94 2.88
C LEU A 206 -23.15 29.48 3.22
N SER A 207 -23.09 30.67 3.83
CA SER A 207 -21.82 31.20 4.33
C SER A 207 -21.25 30.26 5.41
N THR A 208 -19.93 30.21 5.56
CA THR A 208 -19.28 29.36 6.57
C THR A 208 -19.79 29.63 8.00
N ALA A 209 -20.07 30.90 8.33
CA ALA A 209 -20.65 31.27 9.62
C ALA A 209 -22.08 30.71 9.81
N GLU A 210 -22.85 30.63 8.73
CA GLU A 210 -24.20 30.06 8.76
C GLU A 210 -24.17 28.55 8.94
N VAL A 211 -23.28 27.87 8.22
CA VAL A 211 -23.05 26.42 8.34
C VAL A 211 -22.61 26.08 9.75
N ASP A 212 -21.63 26.81 10.29
CA ASP A 212 -21.17 26.60 11.67
C ASP A 212 -22.30 26.83 12.68
N ARG A 213 -23.11 27.87 12.49
CA ARG A 213 -24.25 28.15 13.38
C ARG A 213 -25.29 27.03 13.34
N ARG A 214 -25.66 26.53 12.16
CA ARG A 214 -26.67 25.48 12.00
C ARG A 214 -26.18 24.11 12.48
N THR A 215 -24.89 23.85 12.33
CA THR A 215 -24.30 22.55 12.70
C THR A 215 -23.75 22.52 14.12
N ALA A 216 -23.73 23.64 14.86
CA ALA A 216 -23.11 23.73 16.19
C ALA A 216 -23.57 22.63 17.17
N THR A 217 -24.87 22.44 17.32
CA THR A 217 -25.44 21.42 18.22
C THR A 217 -25.08 20.00 17.77
N ALA A 218 -25.07 19.75 16.47
CA ALA A 218 -24.71 18.46 15.89
C ALA A 218 -23.21 18.16 16.05
N GLN A 219 -22.36 19.19 15.91
CA GLN A 219 -20.93 19.12 16.24
C GLN A 219 -20.72 18.77 17.71
N ASP A 220 -21.50 19.34 18.64
CA ASP A 220 -21.39 19.01 20.06
C ASP A 220 -21.76 17.55 20.36
N VAL A 221 -22.76 16.98 19.68
CA VAL A 221 -23.06 15.54 19.77
C VAL A 221 -21.87 14.69 19.36
N LEU A 222 -21.22 15.02 18.24
CA LEU A 222 -20.04 14.29 17.74
C LEU A 222 -18.81 14.50 18.63
N ARG A 223 -18.62 15.70 19.18
CA ARG A 223 -17.54 15.97 20.15
C ARG A 223 -17.71 15.16 21.43
N ASN A 224 -18.93 15.05 21.94
CA ASN A 224 -19.26 14.20 23.08
C ASN A 224 -19.06 12.70 22.77
N ALA A 225 -19.13 12.31 21.49
CA ALA A 225 -18.77 10.97 21.03
C ALA A 225 -17.25 10.75 20.84
N GLY A 226 -16.43 11.76 21.16
CA GLY A 226 -14.97 11.68 21.10
C GLY A 226 -14.35 12.18 19.78
N MET A 227 -15.13 12.81 18.90
CA MET A 227 -14.60 13.40 17.67
C MET A 227 -14.06 14.81 17.89
N ARG A 228 -13.14 15.22 17.01
CA ARG A 228 -12.51 16.54 17.01
C ARG A 228 -12.74 17.19 15.65
N LYS A 229 -13.17 18.45 15.63
CA LYS A 229 -13.31 19.23 14.38
C LYS A 229 -11.92 19.42 13.79
N VAL A 230 -11.74 19.04 12.53
CA VAL A 230 -10.47 19.18 11.81
C VAL A 230 -10.56 20.34 10.82
N ASP A 231 -11.59 20.37 9.98
CA ASP A 231 -11.69 21.35 8.91
C ASP A 231 -13.14 21.77 8.59
N LEU A 232 -13.25 22.94 7.97
CA LEU A 232 -14.43 23.44 7.26
C LEU A 232 -14.12 23.40 5.77
N TRP A 233 -14.79 22.53 5.02
CA TRP A 233 -14.65 22.43 3.57
C TRP A 233 -15.91 23.01 2.91
N GLY A 234 -15.88 24.32 2.63
CA GLY A 234 -16.99 25.02 1.99
C GLY A 234 -18.26 25.00 2.87
N SER A 235 -19.26 24.21 2.48
CA SER A 235 -20.52 24.02 3.18
C SER A 235 -20.54 22.81 4.13
N ALA A 236 -19.42 22.10 4.29
CA ALA A 236 -19.31 20.91 5.11
C ALA A 236 -18.34 21.07 6.29
N VAL A 237 -18.68 20.43 7.40
CA VAL A 237 -17.86 20.29 8.60
C VAL A 237 -17.33 18.87 8.67
N ARG A 238 -16.01 18.72 8.76
CA ARG A 238 -15.34 17.42 8.93
C ARG A 238 -14.83 17.26 10.35
N LEU A 239 -15.17 16.14 10.97
CA LEU A 239 -14.72 15.75 12.30
C LEU A 239 -14.02 14.39 12.23
N VAL A 240 -12.92 14.24 12.97
CA VAL A 240 -12.13 13.00 13.01
C VAL A 240 -12.00 12.54 14.46
N GLY A 241 -12.11 11.24 14.68
CA GLY A 241 -11.97 10.62 15.99
C GLY A 241 -10.79 9.64 16.04
N ASP A 242 -10.17 9.54 17.21
CA ASP A 242 -9.14 8.52 17.51
C ASP A 242 -9.76 7.27 18.19
N GLY A 243 -11.09 7.23 18.27
CA GLY A 243 -11.87 6.21 18.96
C GLY A 243 -12.45 5.17 18.00
N TRP A 244 -13.68 4.74 18.31
CA TRP A 244 -14.39 3.79 17.45
C TRP A 244 -15.08 4.45 16.26
N LEU A 245 -15.26 5.77 16.30
CA LEU A 245 -15.66 6.57 15.16
C LEU A 245 -14.40 7.19 14.54
N SER A 246 -14.23 7.01 13.24
CA SER A 246 -13.07 7.48 12.50
C SER A 246 -13.30 8.88 11.94
N GLU A 247 -14.43 9.06 11.26
CA GLU A 247 -14.72 10.27 10.51
C GLU A 247 -16.22 10.57 10.50
N SER A 248 -16.57 11.85 10.53
CA SER A 248 -17.92 12.31 10.26
C SER A 248 -17.90 13.59 9.45
N THR A 249 -18.85 13.69 8.54
CA THR A 249 -19.08 14.87 7.71
C THR A 249 -20.52 15.34 7.90
N ILE A 250 -20.69 16.63 8.14
CA ILE A 250 -22.01 17.28 8.16
C ILE A 250 -21.98 18.37 7.10
N SER A 251 -22.78 18.24 6.06
CA SER A 251 -22.97 19.26 5.02
C SER A 251 -24.38 19.83 5.13
N VAL A 252 -24.50 21.17 5.07
CA VAL A 252 -25.79 21.86 5.08
C VAL A 252 -25.81 22.90 3.96
N ALA A 253 -26.83 22.84 3.12
CA ALA A 253 -27.14 23.79 2.05
C ALA A 253 -28.52 24.44 2.27
N GLU A 254 -28.94 25.34 1.37
CA GLU A 254 -30.20 26.10 1.53
C GLU A 254 -31.48 25.23 1.51
N GLY A 255 -31.37 23.96 1.09
CA GLY A 255 -32.48 23.00 1.10
C GLY A 255 -32.04 21.53 1.07
N SER A 256 -30.81 21.24 1.48
CA SER A 256 -30.36 19.86 1.69
C SER A 256 -29.35 19.76 2.83
N SER A 257 -29.33 18.61 3.47
CA SER A 257 -28.52 18.29 4.63
C SER A 257 -28.02 16.86 4.49
N LEU A 258 -26.71 16.69 4.48
CA LEU A 258 -26.06 15.39 4.41
C LEU A 258 -25.29 15.15 5.70
N VAL A 259 -25.54 14.02 6.34
CA VAL A 259 -24.80 13.56 7.51
C VAL A 259 -24.18 12.20 7.20
N THR A 260 -22.86 12.11 7.33
CA THR A 260 -22.13 10.85 7.24
C THR A 260 -21.38 10.62 8.54
N VAL A 261 -21.49 9.42 9.10
CA VAL A 261 -20.73 8.98 10.28
C VAL A 261 -20.12 7.62 9.98
N GLU A 262 -18.81 7.49 10.18
CA GLU A 262 -18.03 6.30 9.87
C GLU A 262 -17.31 5.76 11.12
N THR A 263 -17.24 4.44 11.23
CA THR A 263 -16.46 3.77 12.27
C THR A 263 -15.00 3.62 11.86
N THR A 264 -14.12 3.44 12.85
CA THR A 264 -12.82 2.82 12.58
C THR A 264 -13.02 1.40 12.04
N CYS A 265 -11.95 0.82 11.49
CA CYS A 265 -11.98 -0.57 11.02
C CYS A 265 -12.21 -1.52 12.21
N LEU A 266 -13.24 -2.35 12.15
CA LEU A 266 -13.59 -3.31 13.20
C LEU A 266 -13.31 -4.74 12.73
N ALA A 267 -12.99 -5.61 13.68
CA ALA A 267 -12.77 -7.02 13.41
C ALA A 267 -14.10 -7.74 13.13
N GLY A 268 -14.15 -8.49 12.04
CA GLY A 268 -15.36 -9.16 11.56
C GLY A 268 -16.21 -8.30 10.64
N GLY A 269 -17.42 -8.77 10.31
CA GLY A 269 -18.34 -8.11 9.39
C GLY A 269 -18.30 -8.67 7.95
N PRO A 270 -19.23 -8.24 7.08
CA PRO A 270 -19.36 -8.75 5.72
C PRO A 270 -18.25 -8.29 4.76
N GLY A 271 -17.52 -7.22 5.09
CA GLY A 271 -16.58 -6.57 4.16
C GLY A 271 -17.29 -5.57 3.26
N ASP A 272 -17.10 -5.70 1.94
CA ASP A 272 -17.82 -4.89 0.96
C ASP A 272 -19.26 -5.41 0.86
N GLY A 273 -20.22 -4.53 1.17
CA GLY A 273 -21.65 -4.82 1.18
C GLY A 273 -22.42 -3.76 0.41
#